data_AF-A0AA39IHY5-F1
#
_entry.id   AF-A0AA39IHY5-F1
#
_cell.length_a   1.000
_cell.length_b   1.000
_cell.length_c   1.000
_cell.angle_alpha   90.00
_cell.angle_beta   90.00
_cell.angle_gamma   90.00
#
_symmetry.space_group_name_H-M   'P 1'
#
loop_
_entity.id
_entity.type
_entity.pdbx_description
1 polymer ?
#
loop_
_entity_poly.entity_id
_entity_poly.type
_entity_poly.pdbx_seq_one_letter_code
_entity_poly.pdbx_strand_id
1 'polypeptide(L)'
;MENGNNTRLDEANASCDDLKFFERRLTEVMEHMQPTASKWRCFFLLVILSIFFAIIYLGYLCFSDPSTPMISFYELLEAQKLCTIGVAVIVLIMTILGVHKRVVAPRIIVDRIKTVLVDFCLSCDEEGKLIIKPTPRPHKNLA
;
A
#
# COMPACT_ATOMS: atom_id res chain seq x y z
N MET A 1 38.51 -15.16 -35.50
CA MET A 1 38.28 -14.84 -34.08
C MET A 1 37.21 -13.76 -33.88
N GLU A 2 36.92 -12.94 -34.88
CA GLU A 2 35.88 -11.89 -34.84
C GLU A 2 34.44 -12.42 -34.66
N ASN A 3 34.11 -13.55 -35.30
CA ASN A 3 32.75 -14.10 -35.31
C ASN A 3 32.26 -14.56 -33.92
N GLY A 4 33.17 -15.00 -33.04
CA GLY A 4 32.84 -15.43 -31.67
C GLY A 4 32.69 -14.28 -30.67
N ASN A 5 33.18 -13.08 -31.00
CA ASN A 5 33.00 -11.91 -30.14
C ASN A 5 31.62 -11.27 -30.37
N ASN A 6 31.16 -11.25 -31.62
CA ASN A 6 29.82 -10.76 -31.97
C ASN A 6 28.72 -11.61 -31.33
N THR A 7 28.83 -12.93 -31.36
CA THR A 7 27.83 -13.83 -30.73
C THR A 7 27.72 -13.62 -29.22
N ARG A 8 28.85 -13.37 -28.52
CA ARG A 8 28.85 -13.11 -27.07
C ARG A 8 28.25 -11.76 -26.72
N LEU A 9 28.44 -10.76 -27.57
CA LEU A 9 27.79 -9.45 -27.44
C LEU A 9 26.28 -9.58 -27.66
N ASP A 10 25.87 -10.38 -28.65
CA ASP A 10 24.46 -10.64 -28.93
C ASP A 10 23.76 -11.39 -27.77
N GLU A 11 24.42 -12.39 -27.16
CA GLU A 11 23.93 -13.10 -25.97
C GLU A 11 23.80 -12.19 -24.74
N ALA A 12 24.79 -11.32 -24.52
CA ALA A 12 24.77 -10.35 -23.42
C ALA A 12 23.66 -9.30 -23.60
N ASN A 13 23.45 -8.84 -24.84
CA ASN A 13 22.37 -7.92 -25.19
C ASN A 13 21.00 -8.56 -24.99
N ALA A 14 20.81 -9.81 -25.44
CA ALA A 14 19.58 -10.57 -25.23
C ALA A 14 19.25 -10.73 -23.74
N SER A 15 20.27 -11.03 -22.91
CA SER A 15 20.11 -11.16 -21.46
C SER A 15 19.69 -9.84 -20.79
N CYS A 16 20.19 -8.70 -21.29
CA CYS A 16 19.88 -7.37 -20.78
C CYS A 16 18.46 -6.93 -21.17
N ASP A 17 18.05 -7.24 -22.40
CA ASP A 17 16.71 -6.96 -22.90
C ASP A 17 15.63 -7.75 -22.15
N ASP A 18 15.90 -9.02 -21.81
CA ASP A 18 15.01 -9.84 -20.99
C ASP A 18 14.82 -9.27 -19.59
N LEU A 19 15.88 -8.76 -18.97
CA LEU A 19 15.82 -8.15 -17.64
C LEU A 19 14.98 -6.86 -17.65
N LYS A 20 15.12 -6.06 -18.71
CA LYS A 20 14.34 -4.85 -18.93
C LYS A 20 12.87 -5.15 -19.22
N PHE A 21 12.58 -6.23 -19.93
CA PHE A 21 11.21 -6.69 -20.14
C PHE A 21 10.58 -7.16 -18.84
N PHE A 22 11.33 -7.90 -18.01
CA PHE A 22 10.90 -8.32 -16.69
C PHE A 22 10.59 -7.13 -15.78
N GLU A 23 11.51 -6.16 -15.68
CA GLU A 23 11.30 -4.92 -14.91
C GLU A 23 10.02 -4.20 -15.35
N ARG A 24 9.80 -4.06 -16.67
CA ARG A 24 8.59 -3.40 -17.18
C ARG A 24 7.31 -4.12 -16.77
N ARG A 25 7.29 -5.45 -16.81
CA ARG A 25 6.14 -6.25 -16.37
C ARG A 25 5.92 -6.16 -14.87
N LEU A 26 7.00 -6.10 -14.11
CA LEU A 26 6.96 -5.94 -12.67
C LEU A 26 6.34 -4.59 -12.28
N THR A 27 6.83 -3.51 -12.89
CA THR A 27 6.31 -2.16 -12.72
C THR A 27 4.85 -2.07 -13.14
N GLU A 28 4.43 -2.68 -14.25
CA GLU A 28 3.01 -2.68 -14.68
C GLU A 28 2.09 -3.35 -13.64
N VAL A 29 2.49 -4.50 -13.09
CA VAL A 29 1.71 -5.19 -12.05
C VAL A 29 1.66 -4.37 -10.76
N MET A 30 2.77 -3.74 -10.39
CA MET A 30 2.88 -2.94 -9.18
C MET A 30 2.11 -1.61 -9.30
N GLU A 31 2.19 -0.96 -10.46
CA GLU A 31 1.38 0.20 -10.85
C GLU A 31 -0.10 -0.11 -10.94
N HIS A 32 -0.52 -1.36 -11.16
CA HIS A 32 -1.94 -1.72 -11.09
C HIS A 32 -2.42 -1.89 -9.63
N MET A 33 -1.53 -2.37 -8.75
CA MET A 33 -1.83 -2.68 -7.35
C MET A 33 -1.74 -1.45 -6.42
N GLN A 34 -0.76 -0.58 -6.64
CA GLN A 34 -0.51 0.66 -5.89
C GLN A 34 -1.63 1.72 -5.94
N PRO A 35 -2.27 2.04 -7.10
CA PRO A 35 -3.30 3.07 -7.17
C PRO A 35 -4.56 2.65 -6.44
N THR A 36 -4.83 1.34 -6.37
CA THR A 36 -5.90 0.80 -5.54
C THR A 36 -5.59 1.09 -4.08
N ALA A 37 -4.39 0.76 -3.59
CA ALA A 37 -3.99 1.01 -2.20
C ALA A 37 -3.97 2.50 -1.82
N SER A 38 -3.54 3.40 -2.73
CA SER A 38 -3.48 4.84 -2.46
C SER A 38 -4.86 5.50 -2.36
N LYS A 39 -5.81 5.11 -3.24
CA LYS A 39 -7.21 5.60 -3.17
C LYS A 39 -7.89 5.22 -1.87
N TRP A 40 -7.61 4.02 -1.34
CA TRP A 40 -8.14 3.58 -0.04
C TRP A 40 -7.59 4.41 1.13
N ARG A 41 -6.34 4.86 1.07
CA ARG A 41 -5.77 5.74 2.11
C ARG A 41 -6.50 7.08 2.15
N CYS A 42 -6.75 7.70 1.00
CA CYS A 42 -7.53 8.94 0.93
C CYS A 42 -8.97 8.75 1.41
N PHE A 43 -9.62 7.64 1.05
CA PHE A 43 -10.97 7.31 1.53
C PHE A 43 -11.00 7.16 3.06
N PHE A 44 -10.04 6.44 3.63
CA PHE A 44 -9.94 6.26 5.07
C PHE A 44 -9.72 7.59 5.81
N LEU A 45 -8.84 8.45 5.29
CA LEU A 45 -8.62 9.79 5.82
C LEU A 45 -9.91 10.63 5.75
N LEU A 46 -10.64 10.57 4.63
CA LEU A 46 -11.91 11.27 4.47
C LEU A 46 -12.96 10.83 5.49
N VAL A 47 -13.07 9.52 5.75
CA VAL A 47 -13.96 8.97 6.79
C VAL A 47 -13.57 9.48 8.18
N ILE A 48 -12.28 9.48 8.52
CA ILE A 48 -11.80 10.02 9.80
C ILE A 48 -12.14 11.51 9.93
N LEU A 49 -11.87 12.29 8.89
CA LEU A 49 -12.13 13.73 8.88
C LEU A 49 -13.63 14.03 9.02
N SER A 50 -14.48 13.24 8.37
CA SER A 50 -15.93 13.32 8.49
C SER A 50 -16.42 13.06 9.91
N ILE A 51 -15.85 12.05 10.59
CA ILE A 51 -16.17 11.74 11.99
C ILE A 51 -15.73 12.87 12.92
N PHE A 52 -14.51 13.38 12.75
CA PHE A 52 -14.01 14.53 13.51
C PHE A 52 -14.92 15.75 13.35
N PHE A 53 -15.33 16.05 12.11
CA PHE A 53 -16.21 17.17 11.82
C PHE A 53 -17.60 17.00 12.46
N ALA A 54 -18.15 15.78 12.44
CA ALA A 54 -19.42 15.47 13.09
C ALA A 54 -19.37 15.65 14.62
N ILE A 55 -18.27 15.20 15.27
CA ILE A 55 -18.07 15.36 16.71
C ILE A 55 -17.91 16.84 17.09
N ILE A 56 -17.13 17.59 16.32
CA ILE A 56 -16.91 19.03 16.53
C ILE A 56 -18.22 19.80 16.34
N TYR A 57 -18.98 19.50 15.28
CA TYR A 57 -20.27 20.13 15.02
C TYR A 57 -21.27 19.89 16.16
N LEU A 58 -21.31 18.66 16.67
CA LEU A 58 -22.18 18.30 17.79
C LEU A 58 -21.75 18.97 19.11
N GLY A 59 -20.44 19.08 19.34
CA GLY A 59 -19.89 19.85 20.46
C GLY A 59 -20.19 21.35 20.35
N TYR A 60 -20.10 21.93 19.16
CA TYR A 60 -20.47 23.31 18.88
C TYR A 60 -21.96 23.56 19.13
N LEU A 61 -22.83 22.67 18.64
CA LEU A 61 -24.27 22.74 18.87
C LEU A 61 -24.60 22.70 20.37
N CYS A 62 -23.89 21.86 21.13
CA CYS A 62 -24.03 21.76 22.58
C CYS A 62 -23.51 23.00 23.34
N PHE A 63 -22.51 23.70 22.81
CA PHE A 63 -21.92 24.89 23.44
C PHE A 63 -22.70 26.17 23.11
N SER A 64 -23.23 26.29 21.89
CA SER A 64 -23.89 27.51 21.41
C SER A 64 -25.35 27.64 21.83
N ASP A 65 -26.06 26.54 22.15
CA ASP A 65 -27.47 26.59 22.50
C ASP A 65 -27.78 25.90 23.84
N PRO A 66 -27.63 26.62 24.97
CA PRO A 66 -28.04 26.14 26.30
C PRO A 66 -29.57 26.20 26.53
N SER A 67 -30.37 26.56 25.51
CA SER A 67 -31.78 26.96 25.65
C SER A 67 -32.79 26.16 24.83
N THR A 68 -32.42 24.99 24.28
CA THR A 68 -33.39 24.05 23.67
C THR A 68 -33.67 22.84 24.58
N PRO A 69 -34.53 22.96 25.61
CA PRO A 69 -34.94 21.84 26.46
C PRO A 69 -36.00 20.92 25.80
N MET A 70 -36.25 21.00 24.49
CA MET A 70 -37.33 20.25 23.82
C MET A 70 -36.89 19.39 22.64
N ILE A 71 -35.64 18.94 22.63
CA ILE A 71 -35.28 17.68 21.98
C ILE A 71 -34.99 16.75 23.14
N SER A 72 -35.83 15.72 23.32
CA SER A 72 -35.74 14.86 24.49
C SER A 72 -34.31 14.36 24.61
N PHE A 73 -33.68 14.48 25.78
CA PHE A 73 -32.35 13.92 26.04
C PHE A 73 -32.21 12.48 25.55
N TYR A 74 -33.32 11.75 25.52
CA TYR A 74 -33.45 10.44 24.92
C TYR A 74 -33.15 10.40 23.41
N GLU A 75 -33.71 11.30 22.60
CA GLU A 75 -33.43 11.40 21.16
C GLU A 75 -31.98 11.79 20.87
N LEU A 76 -31.40 12.67 21.69
CA LEU A 76 -30.00 13.05 21.56
C LEU A 76 -29.07 11.88 21.92
N LEU A 77 -29.39 11.13 22.98
CA LEU A 77 -28.63 9.96 23.41
C LEU A 77 -28.74 8.80 22.42
N GLU A 78 -29.93 8.62 21.82
CA GLU A 78 -30.19 7.60 20.81
C GLU A 78 -29.51 7.94 19.48
N ALA A 79 -29.55 9.20 19.03
CA ALA A 79 -28.81 9.67 17.85
C ALA A 79 -27.28 9.57 18.04
N GLN A 80 -26.76 9.91 19.22
CA GLN A 80 -25.36 9.72 19.60
C GLN A 80 -24.94 8.25 19.55
N LYS A 81 -25.77 7.35 20.11
CA LYS A 81 -25.51 5.90 20.10
C LYS A 81 -25.57 5.32 18.69
N LEU A 82 -26.59 5.67 17.90
CA LEU A 82 -26.73 5.21 16.51
C LEU A 82 -25.59 5.72 15.62
N CYS A 83 -25.16 6.97 15.80
CA CYS A 83 -24.00 7.52 15.11
C CYS A 83 -22.71 6.77 15.49
N THR A 84 -22.47 6.57 16.79
CA THR A 84 -21.29 5.84 17.28
C THR A 84 -21.27 4.38 16.80
N ILE A 85 -22.42 3.69 16.86
CA ILE A 85 -22.57 2.31 16.39
C ILE A 85 -22.42 2.25 14.87
N GLY A 86 -23.02 3.17 14.12
CA GLY A 86 -22.90 3.23 12.66
C GLY A 86 -21.46 3.47 12.22
N VAL A 87 -20.74 4.39 12.86
CA VAL A 87 -19.32 4.63 12.63
C VAL A 87 -18.49 3.39 12.99
N ALA A 88 -18.75 2.76 14.14
CA ALA A 88 -18.05 1.54 14.55
C ALA A 88 -18.28 0.39 13.55
N VAL A 89 -19.50 0.24 13.04
CA VAL A 89 -19.86 -0.76 12.03
C VAL A 89 -19.18 -0.45 10.69
N ILE A 90 -19.16 0.81 10.24
CA ILE A 90 -18.43 1.22 9.02
C ILE A 90 -16.93 0.94 9.16
N VAL A 91 -16.33 1.27 10.30
CA VAL A 91 -14.92 0.98 10.61
C VAL A 91 -14.66 -0.53 10.67
N LEU A 92 -15.56 -1.31 11.25
CA LEU A 92 -15.46 -2.78 11.31
C LEU A 92 -15.54 -3.41 9.92
N ILE A 93 -16.49 -2.98 9.09
CA ILE A 93 -16.64 -3.42 7.70
C ILE A 93 -15.40 -3.04 6.88
N MET A 94 -14.86 -1.84 7.08
CA MET A 94 -13.62 -1.37 6.43
C MET A 94 -12.38 -2.17 6.85
N THR A 95 -12.26 -2.50 8.13
CA THR A 95 -11.10 -3.27 8.64
C THR A 95 -11.15 -4.72 8.18
N ILE A 96 -12.34 -5.34 8.16
CA ILE A 96 -12.51 -6.73 7.71
C ILE A 96 -12.41 -6.88 6.19
N LEU A 97 -13.06 -6.00 5.40
CA LEU A 97 -13.10 -6.11 3.92
C LEU A 97 -11.97 -5.36 3.21
N GLY A 98 -11.50 -4.23 3.77
CA GLY A 98 -10.60 -3.31 3.08
C GLY A 98 -9.13 -3.49 3.43
N VAL A 99 -8.80 -3.57 4.72
CA VAL A 99 -7.41 -3.47 5.20
C VAL A 99 -6.60 -4.74 4.91
N HIS A 100 -7.14 -5.92 5.22
CA HIS A 100 -6.36 -7.16 5.21
C HIS A 100 -6.06 -7.70 3.79
N LYS A 101 -6.97 -7.50 2.84
CA LYS A 101 -6.81 -7.99 1.46
C LYS A 101 -6.06 -7.01 0.55
N ARG A 102 -6.13 -5.70 0.82
CA ARG A 102 -5.71 -4.67 -0.16
C ARG A 102 -4.43 -3.93 0.21
N VAL A 103 -4.07 -3.87 1.50
CA VAL A 103 -2.80 -3.26 1.96
C VAL A 103 -1.68 -4.30 2.06
N VAL A 104 -2.03 -5.55 2.37
CA VAL A 104 -1.06 -6.63 2.61
C VAL A 104 -0.67 -7.36 1.31
N ALA A 105 -1.62 -7.51 0.37
CA ALA A 105 -1.36 -8.22 -0.89
C ALA A 105 -0.21 -7.64 -1.75
N PRO A 106 -0.09 -6.30 -1.93
CA PRO A 106 1.04 -5.73 -2.67
C PRO A 106 2.38 -6.00 -1.98
N ARG A 107 2.43 -5.84 -0.65
CA ARG A 107 3.64 -6.10 0.15
C ARG A 107 4.05 -7.57 0.09
N ILE A 108 3.09 -8.49 0.22
CA ILE A 108 3.34 -9.94 0.13
C ILE A 108 3.88 -10.33 -1.24
N ILE A 109 3.35 -9.77 -2.33
CA ILE A 109 3.78 -10.11 -3.68
C ILE A 109 5.21 -9.63 -3.93
N VAL A 110 5.53 -8.38 -3.54
CA VAL A 110 6.90 -7.85 -3.61
C VAL A 110 7.87 -8.71 -2.79
N ASP A 111 7.47 -9.16 -1.61
CA ASP A 111 8.33 -9.98 -0.73
C ASP A 111 8.58 -11.39 -1.29
N ARG A 112 7.56 -12.02 -1.87
CA ARG A 112 7.69 -13.30 -2.58
C ARG A 112 8.60 -13.18 -3.79
N ILE A 113 8.47 -12.10 -4.56
CA ILE A 113 9.31 -11.83 -5.72
C ILE A 113 10.76 -11.60 -5.27
N LYS A 114 10.99 -10.81 -4.21
CA LYS A 114 12.33 -10.60 -3.63
C LYS A 114 12.99 -11.91 -3.20
N THR A 115 12.22 -12.87 -2.70
CA THR A 115 12.71 -14.20 -2.30
C THR A 115 13.19 -15.02 -3.51
N VAL A 116 12.57 -14.88 -4.68
CA VAL A 116 13.01 -15.57 -5.91
C VAL A 116 14.16 -14.81 -6.59
N LEU A 117 14.13 -13.48 -6.57
CA LEU A 117 15.16 -12.63 -7.17
C LEU A 117 16.51 -12.72 -6.44
N VAL A 118 16.52 -13.05 -5.15
CA VAL A 118 17.75 -13.15 -4.36
C VAL A 118 18.69 -14.23 -4.90
N ASP A 119 18.14 -15.33 -5.44
CA ASP A 119 18.91 -16.44 -6.01
C ASP A 119 19.70 -16.01 -7.26
N PHE A 120 19.25 -14.93 -7.91
CA PHE A 120 19.89 -14.35 -9.09
C PHE A 120 20.75 -13.10 -8.74
N CYS A 121 21.03 -12.84 -7.46
CA CYS A 121 21.67 -11.61 -6.99
C CYS A 121 20.89 -10.33 -7.40
N LEU A 122 19.56 -10.44 -7.54
CA LEU A 122 18.68 -9.33 -7.87
C LEU A 122 17.77 -9.00 -6.68
N SER A 123 17.24 -7.80 -6.68
CA SER A 123 16.23 -7.31 -5.74
C SER A 123 15.33 -6.34 -6.48
N CYS A 124 14.17 -5.98 -5.91
CA CYS A 124 13.26 -5.02 -6.51
C CYS A 124 12.78 -4.00 -5.45
N ASP A 125 12.51 -2.76 -5.85
CA ASP A 125 11.89 -1.74 -4.99
C ASP A 125 10.35 -1.88 -4.93
N GLU A 126 9.67 -1.14 -4.04
CA GLU A 126 8.19 -1.12 -3.94
C GLU A 126 7.48 -0.46 -5.15
N GLU A 127 8.25 -0.03 -6.17
CA GLU A 127 7.77 0.51 -7.44
C GLU A 127 7.95 -0.44 -8.63
N GLY A 128 8.64 -1.59 -8.46
CA GLY A 128 8.90 -2.55 -9.55
C GLY A 128 10.26 -2.40 -10.22
N LYS A 129 11.08 -1.45 -9.76
CA LYS A 129 12.43 -1.22 -10.28
C LYS A 129 13.40 -2.28 -9.77
N LEU A 130 14.16 -2.90 -10.68
CA LEU A 130 15.17 -3.90 -10.35
C LEU A 130 16.46 -3.26 -9.80
N ILE A 131 17.03 -3.87 -8.77
CA ILE A 131 18.28 -3.48 -8.10
C ILE A 131 19.20 -4.70 -8.11
N ILE A 132 20.37 -4.57 -8.73
CA ILE A 132 21.39 -5.61 -8.72
C ILE A 132 22.11 -5.56 -7.36
N LYS A 133 22.08 -6.66 -6.61
CA LYS A 133 22.88 -6.80 -5.39
C LYS A 133 24.29 -7.22 -5.81
N PRO A 134 25.35 -6.53 -5.34
CA PRO A 134 26.70 -6.99 -5.56
C PRO A 134 26.89 -8.35 -4.87
N THR A 135 27.35 -9.35 -5.61
CA THR A 135 27.74 -10.66 -5.06
C THR A 135 28.73 -10.42 -3.90
N PRO A 136 28.55 -11.03 -2.72
CA PRO A 136 29.53 -10.92 -1.65
C PRO A 136 30.86 -11.48 -2.17
N ARG A 137 31.84 -10.59 -2.36
CA ARG A 137 33.20 -11.00 -2.68
C ARG A 137 33.67 -11.94 -1.57
N PRO A 138 34.20 -13.14 -1.87
CA PRO A 138 34.78 -13.98 -0.83
C PRO A 138 35.83 -13.15 -0.11
N HIS A 139 35.65 -12.97 1.19
CA HIS A 139 36.59 -12.31 2.07
C HIS A 139 37.90 -13.10 1.94
N LYS A 140 38.85 -12.57 1.15
CA LYS A 140 40.20 -13.11 1.09
C LYS A 140 40.74 -12.99 2.51
N ASN A 141 40.76 -14.11 3.22
CA ASN A 141 41.45 -14.22 4.49
C ASN A 141 42.88 -13.74 4.25
N LEU A 142 43.22 -12.58 4.83
CA LEU A 142 44.62 -12.19 4.99
C LEU A 142 45.23 -13.24 5.92
N ALA A 143 46.04 -14.11 5.32
CA ALA A 143 47.09 -14.83 6.01
C ALA A 143 48.22 -13.85 6.40
#